data_AF-A0AAD5QCP5-F1
#
_entry.id   AF-A0AAD5QCP5-F1
#
_cell.length_a   1.000
_cell.length_b   1.000
_cell.length_c   1.000
_cell.angle_alpha   90.00
_cell.angle_beta   90.00
_cell.angle_gamma   90.00
#
_symmetry.space_group_name_H-M   'P 1'
#
loop_
_entity.id
_entity.type
_entity.pdbx_description
1 polymer ?
#
loop_
_entity_poly.entity_id
_entity_poly.type
_entity_poly.pdbx_seq_one_letter_code
_entity_poly.pdbx_strand_id
1 'polypeptide(L)'
;MDKFQRSVKTTEDAMRIMQERLTVFQKLFVGPVKSNWQKMAVAFVTLAQSFHTDDHPGSNRMVEALKQTAHHYHQIGDEFEQHSRNDMEPVVESLYSFKGTIQTAPDIMHVHKLAVKDPFCNSDAMKTQTLILMVDMAEARSQNENKDE
;
A
#
# COMPACT_ATOMS: atom_id res chain seq x y z
N MET A 1 4.75 11.28 -20.30
CA MET A 1 4.11 9.97 -20.07
C MET A 1 4.99 9.03 -19.24
N ASP A 2 6.27 8.87 -19.57
CA ASP A 2 7.15 7.89 -18.90
C ASP A 2 7.41 8.18 -17.42
N LYS A 3 7.46 9.47 -17.03
CA LYS A 3 7.56 9.88 -15.63
C LYS A 3 6.38 9.36 -14.79
N PHE A 4 5.16 9.52 -15.32
CA PHE A 4 3.95 9.02 -14.66
C PHE A 4 3.92 7.50 -14.63
N GLN A 5 4.29 6.83 -15.73
CA GLN A 5 4.40 5.36 -15.77
C GLN A 5 5.33 4.83 -14.68
N ARG A 6 6.49 5.48 -14.52
CA ARG A 6 7.47 5.12 -13.49
C ARG A 6 6.88 5.35 -12.10
N SER A 7 6.22 6.49 -11.89
CA SER A 7 5.57 6.82 -10.61
C SER A 7 4.54 5.75 -10.22
N VAL A 8 3.63 5.39 -11.13
CA VAL A 8 2.60 4.35 -10.92
C VAL A 8 3.25 3.04 -10.48
N LYS A 9 4.28 2.59 -11.20
CA LYS A 9 4.99 1.36 -10.87
C LYS A 9 5.67 1.43 -9.50
N THR A 10 6.39 2.51 -9.20
CA THR A 10 7.06 2.66 -7.91
C THR A 10 6.07 2.74 -6.75
N THR A 11 4.90 3.35 -6.96
CA THR A 11 3.83 3.41 -5.96
C THR A 11 3.22 2.03 -5.74
N GLU A 12 2.94 1.26 -6.80
CA GLU A 12 2.46 -0.12 -6.71
C GLU A 12 3.41 -1.00 -5.89
N ASP A 13 4.70 -0.95 -6.20
CA ASP A 13 5.73 -1.71 -5.49
C ASP A 13 5.80 -1.32 -4.00
N ALA A 14 5.80 -0.02 -3.70
CA ALA A 14 5.86 0.49 -2.33
C ALA A 14 4.65 0.05 -1.49
N MET A 15 3.45 0.11 -2.06
CA MET A 15 2.23 -0.33 -1.37
C MET A 15 2.21 -1.83 -1.14
N ARG A 16 2.68 -2.62 -2.12
CA ARG A 16 2.77 -4.07 -1.97
C ARG A 16 3.65 -4.43 -0.78
N ILE A 17 4.83 -3.82 -0.69
CA ILE A 17 5.75 -4.01 0.44
C ILE A 17 5.08 -3.58 1.75
N MET A 18 4.42 -2.43 1.79
CA MET A 18 3.74 -1.96 3.00
C MET A 18 2.64 -2.92 3.46
N GLN A 19 1.81 -3.39 2.52
CA GLN A 19 0.73 -4.35 2.80
C GLN A 19 1.28 -5.69 3.33
N GLU A 20 2.34 -6.22 2.72
CA GLU A 20 3.03 -7.43 3.19
C GLU A 20 3.51 -7.26 4.63
N ARG A 21 4.14 -6.13 4.96
CA ARG A 21 4.67 -5.86 6.32
C ARG A 21 3.57 -5.65 7.35
N LEU A 22 2.54 -4.89 7.04
CA LEU A 22 1.41 -4.65 7.96
C LEU A 22 0.66 -5.94 8.28
N THR A 23 0.42 -6.78 7.28
CA THR A 23 -0.24 -8.09 7.49
C THR A 23 0.56 -8.98 8.43
N VAL A 24 1.89 -8.96 8.34
CA VAL A 24 2.77 -9.68 9.28
C VAL A 24 2.61 -9.10 10.69
N PHE A 25 2.66 -7.78 10.85
CA PHE A 25 2.53 -7.15 12.17
C PHE A 25 1.18 -7.41 12.83
N GLN A 26 0.07 -7.38 12.08
CA GLN A 26 -1.25 -7.71 12.63
C GLN A 26 -1.27 -9.11 13.26
N LYS A 27 -0.75 -10.11 12.54
CA LYS A 27 -0.68 -11.49 13.05
C LYS A 27 0.22 -11.60 14.28
N LEU A 28 1.35 -10.88 14.28
CA LEU A 28 2.28 -10.87 15.41
C LEU A 28 1.67 -10.22 16.65
N PHE A 29 0.97 -9.10 16.50
CA PHE A 29 0.38 -8.35 17.60
C PHE A 29 -0.74 -9.13 18.29
N VAL A 30 -1.66 -9.71 17.52
CA VAL A 30 -2.78 -10.50 18.05
C VAL A 30 -2.31 -11.82 18.69
N GLY A 31 -1.27 -12.45 18.13
CA GLY A 31 -0.80 -13.76 18.57
C GLY A 31 0.39 -13.70 19.52
N PRO A 32 1.63 -13.84 18.99
CA PRO A 32 2.82 -14.03 19.83
C PRO A 32 3.15 -12.84 20.73
N VAL A 33 2.93 -11.60 20.30
CA VAL A 33 3.23 -10.42 21.12
C VAL A 33 2.28 -10.35 22.32
N LYS A 34 0.96 -10.41 22.09
CA LYS A 34 -0.04 -10.52 23.16
C LYS A 34 0.28 -11.67 24.12
N SER A 35 0.55 -12.86 23.57
CA SER A 35 0.87 -14.05 24.37
C SER A 35 2.09 -13.85 25.26
N ASN A 36 3.14 -13.20 24.77
CA ASN A 36 4.35 -12.96 25.56
C ASN A 36 4.11 -11.98 26.72
N TRP A 37 3.32 -10.92 26.51
CA TRP A 37 2.93 -10.01 27.60
C TRP A 37 2.08 -10.72 28.66
N GLN A 38 1.12 -11.53 28.24
CA GLN A 38 0.28 -12.29 29.16
C GLN A 38 1.06 -13.39 29.92
N LYS A 39 2.05 -14.04 29.29
CA LYS A 39 2.96 -14.97 29.99
C LYS A 39 3.78 -14.26 31.06
N MET A 40 4.21 -13.02 30.80
CA MET A 40 4.90 -12.22 31.82
C MET A 40 3.95 -11.86 32.97
N ALA A 41 2.69 -11.54 32.68
CA ALA A 41 1.67 -11.37 33.73
C ALA A 41 1.53 -12.61 34.61
N VAL A 42 1.46 -13.81 34.00
CA VAL A 42 1.42 -15.08 34.74
C VAL A 42 2.66 -15.27 35.62
N ALA A 43 3.86 -14.91 35.13
CA ALA A 43 5.08 -14.98 35.94
C ALA A 43 5.03 -14.10 37.19
N PHE A 44 4.50 -12.88 37.08
CA PHE A 44 4.27 -12.00 38.24
C PHE A 44 3.25 -12.58 39.22
N VAL A 45 2.16 -13.19 38.74
CA VAL A 45 1.17 -13.86 39.61
C VAL A 45 1.81 -15.04 40.36
N THR A 46 2.55 -15.89 39.65
CA THR A 46 3.26 -17.03 40.26
C THR A 46 4.27 -16.58 41.31
N LEU A 47 5.00 -15.50 41.02
CA LEU A 47 5.92 -14.90 42.00
C LEU A 47 5.14 -14.39 43.23
N ALA A 48 4.01 -13.69 43.05
CA ALA A 48 3.19 -13.20 44.15
C ALA A 48 2.63 -14.34 45.03
N GLN A 49 2.36 -15.52 44.46
CA GLN A 49 1.94 -16.69 45.23
C GLN A 49 3.04 -17.20 46.16
N SER A 50 4.31 -17.10 45.77
CA SER A 50 5.44 -17.52 46.61
C SER A 50 5.59 -16.71 47.91
N PHE A 51 5.02 -15.50 47.94
CA PHE A 51 5.07 -14.61 49.11
C PHE A 51 3.82 -14.70 50.01
N HIS A 52 2.77 -15.43 49.61
CA HIS A 52 1.54 -15.57 50.42
C HIS A 52 1.72 -16.37 51.71
N THR A 53 2.82 -17.11 51.87
CA THR A 53 3.10 -17.91 53.08
C THR A 53 3.55 -17.07 54.26
N ASP A 54 3.84 -15.78 54.06
CA ASP A 54 4.24 -14.84 55.11
C ASP A 54 3.13 -13.80 55.32
N ASP A 55 2.48 -13.83 56.50
CA ASP A 55 1.38 -12.92 56.87
C ASP A 55 1.88 -11.55 57.38
N HIS A 56 3.17 -11.25 57.17
CA HIS A 56 3.74 -9.95 57.49
C HIS A 56 3.12 -8.84 56.61
N PRO A 57 2.71 -7.68 57.19
CA PRO A 57 2.07 -6.59 56.43
C PRO A 57 2.87 -6.08 55.22
N GLY A 58 4.21 -6.12 55.31
CA GLY A 58 5.10 -5.78 54.20
C GLY A 58 5.01 -6.78 53.03
N SER A 59 4.89 -8.07 53.34
CA SER A 59 4.70 -9.13 52.35
C SER A 59 3.36 -8.95 51.62
N ASN A 60 2.29 -8.69 52.37
CA ASN A 60 0.96 -8.43 51.82
C ASN A 60 0.93 -7.25 50.83
N ARG A 61 1.62 -6.15 51.16
CA ARG A 61 1.76 -5.00 50.24
C ARG A 61 2.54 -5.34 48.96
N MET A 62 3.60 -6.14 49.08
CA MET A 62 4.39 -6.58 47.93
C MET A 62 3.60 -7.51 47.02
N VAL A 63 2.86 -8.47 47.59
CA VAL A 63 1.96 -9.38 46.87
C VAL A 63 0.94 -8.59 46.05
N GLU A 64 0.33 -7.57 46.65
CA GLU A 64 -0.65 -6.72 45.96
C GLU A 64 0.00 -5.94 44.80
N ALA A 65 1.17 -5.35 45.02
CA ALA A 65 1.90 -4.64 43.95
C ALA A 65 2.27 -5.57 42.78
N LEU A 66 2.64 -6.82 43.06
CA LEU A 66 2.92 -7.83 42.03
C LEU A 66 1.66 -8.21 41.25
N LYS A 67 0.51 -8.37 41.92
CA LYS A 67 -0.78 -8.63 41.26
C LYS A 67 -1.20 -7.47 40.35
N GLN A 68 -1.03 -6.22 40.81
CA GLN A 68 -1.30 -5.03 40.00
C GLN A 68 -0.37 -4.95 38.78
N THR A 69 0.91 -5.25 38.97
CA THR A 69 1.87 -5.34 37.85
C THR A 69 1.44 -6.39 36.85
N ALA A 70 1.07 -7.59 37.30
CA ALA A 70 0.56 -8.65 36.43
C ALA A 70 -0.67 -8.19 35.62
N HIS A 71 -1.61 -7.49 36.27
CA HIS A 71 -2.78 -6.94 35.62
C HIS A 71 -2.41 -5.98 34.47
N HIS A 72 -1.48 -5.06 34.69
CA HIS A 72 -1.01 -4.15 33.64
C HIS A 72 -0.31 -4.88 32.49
N TYR A 73 0.50 -5.90 32.77
CA TYR A 73 1.12 -6.72 31.72
C TYR A 73 0.06 -7.46 30.87
N HIS A 74 -1.02 -7.92 31.50
CA HIS A 74 -2.14 -8.51 30.76
C HIS A 74 -2.83 -7.47 29.87
N GLN A 75 -3.11 -6.29 30.42
CA GLN A 75 -3.74 -5.18 29.69
C GLN A 75 -2.91 -4.75 28.48
N ILE A 76 -1.59 -4.62 28.61
CA ILE A 76 -0.69 -4.31 27.48
C ILE A 76 -0.87 -5.35 26.37
N GLY A 77 -0.99 -6.64 26.71
CA GLY A 77 -1.26 -7.69 25.73
C GLY A 77 -2.59 -7.49 24.98
N ASP A 78 -3.65 -7.11 25.70
CA ASP A 78 -4.96 -6.81 25.10
C ASP A 78 -4.93 -5.52 24.25
N GLU A 79 -4.15 -4.51 24.65
CA GLU A 79 -3.94 -3.27 23.88
C GLU A 79 -3.29 -3.55 22.52
N PHE A 80 -2.30 -4.46 22.43
CA PHE A 80 -1.70 -4.85 21.14
C PHE A 80 -2.72 -5.50 20.20
N GLU A 81 -3.61 -6.33 20.73
CA GLU A 81 -4.68 -6.93 19.94
C GLU A 81 -5.70 -5.88 19.47
N GLN A 82 -6.07 -4.95 20.35
CA GLN A 82 -6.97 -3.85 20.00
C GLN A 82 -6.34 -2.93 18.94
N HIS A 83 -5.07 -2.57 19.09
CA HIS A 83 -4.32 -1.77 18.12
C HIS A 83 -4.30 -2.42 16.73
N SER A 84 -4.11 -3.75 16.68
CA SER A 84 -4.13 -4.50 15.43
C SER A 84 -5.47 -4.41 14.68
N ARG A 85 -6.59 -4.36 15.42
CA ARG A 85 -7.94 -4.30 14.84
C ARG A 85 -8.36 -2.86 14.53
N ASN A 86 -8.11 -1.95 15.46
CA ASN A 86 -8.66 -0.59 15.38
C ASN A 86 -7.83 0.35 14.51
N ASP A 87 -6.51 0.14 14.45
CA ASP A 87 -5.59 1.06 13.78
C ASP A 87 -4.95 0.43 12.54
N MET A 88 -4.47 -0.82 12.63
CA MET A 88 -3.77 -1.45 11.51
C MET A 88 -4.70 -1.96 10.41
N GLU A 89 -5.85 -2.53 10.77
CA GLU A 89 -6.81 -3.08 9.80
C GLU A 89 -7.32 -2.01 8.81
N PRO A 90 -7.73 -0.81 9.26
CA PRO A 90 -8.12 0.27 8.34
C PRO A 90 -7.01 0.69 7.36
N VAL A 91 -5.75 0.65 7.79
CA VAL A 91 -4.61 0.98 6.92
C VAL A 91 -4.44 -0.09 5.84
N VAL A 92 -4.55 -1.37 6.19
CA VAL A 92 -4.48 -2.48 5.23
C VAL A 92 -5.62 -2.43 4.22
N GLU A 93 -6.84 -2.13 4.67
CA GLU A 93 -8.00 -1.93 3.80
C GLU A 93 -7.81 -0.74 2.84
N SER A 94 -7.29 0.37 3.34
CA SER A 94 -6.99 1.56 2.54
C SER A 94 -5.96 1.27 1.44
N LEU A 95 -4.90 0.53 1.78
CA LEU A 95 -3.90 0.08 0.80
C LEU A 95 -4.50 -0.86 -0.25
N TYR A 96 -5.40 -1.75 0.16
CA TYR A 96 -6.09 -2.65 -0.77
C TYR A 96 -6.99 -1.88 -1.75
N SER A 97 -7.76 -0.91 -1.25
CA SER A 97 -8.59 -0.03 -2.08
C SER A 97 -7.75 0.77 -3.09
N PHE A 98 -6.66 1.39 -2.61
CA PHE A 98 -5.79 2.19 -3.48
C PHE A 98 -5.06 1.33 -4.52
N LYS A 99 -4.67 0.10 -4.18
CA LYS A 99 -4.11 -0.86 -5.14
C LYS A 99 -5.07 -1.07 -6.31
N GLY A 100 -6.36 -1.23 -6.06
CA GLY A 100 -7.37 -1.36 -7.12
C GLY A 100 -7.38 -0.15 -8.07
N THR A 101 -7.31 1.07 -7.52
CA THR A 101 -7.22 2.31 -8.32
C THR A 101 -5.94 2.40 -9.13
N ILE A 102 -4.79 2.02 -8.56
CA ILE A 102 -3.51 2.07 -9.28
C ILE A 102 -3.46 1.03 -10.41
N GLN A 103 -4.10 -0.12 -10.23
CA GLN A 103 -4.15 -1.16 -11.25
C GLN A 103 -4.91 -0.74 -12.52
N THR A 104 -5.75 0.30 -12.48
CA THR A 104 -6.41 0.83 -13.69
C THR A 104 -5.51 1.80 -14.47
N ALA A 105 -4.41 2.30 -13.88
CA ALA A 105 -3.56 3.30 -14.51
C ALA A 105 -2.90 2.84 -15.81
N PRO A 106 -2.39 1.59 -15.96
CA PRO A 106 -1.81 1.11 -17.22
C PRO A 106 -2.76 1.21 -18.42
N ASP A 107 -4.04 0.88 -18.23
CA ASP A 107 -5.05 0.91 -19.29
C ASP A 107 -5.39 2.35 -19.69
N ILE A 108 -5.60 3.22 -18.71
CA ILE A 108 -5.81 4.67 -18.94
C ILE A 108 -4.62 5.25 -19.71
N MET A 109 -3.41 4.86 -19.32
CA MET A 109 -2.18 5.28 -19.97
C MET A 109 -2.06 4.76 -21.40
N HIS A 110 -2.51 3.53 -21.67
CA HIS A 110 -2.54 2.96 -23.00
C HIS A 110 -3.45 3.77 -23.93
N VAL A 111 -4.68 4.07 -23.49
CA VAL A 111 -5.63 4.90 -24.25
C VAL A 111 -5.04 6.29 -24.55
N HIS A 112 -4.42 6.95 -23.57
CA HIS A 112 -3.75 8.24 -23.78
C HIS A 112 -2.61 8.16 -24.80
N LYS A 113 -1.80 7.09 -24.78
CA LYS A 113 -0.72 6.89 -25.76
C LYS A 113 -1.28 6.72 -27.17
N LEU A 114 -2.41 6.04 -27.33
CA LEU A 114 -3.07 5.89 -28.63
C LEU A 114 -3.62 7.24 -29.13
N ALA A 115 -4.31 7.99 -28.27
CA ALA A 115 -4.87 9.30 -28.64
C ALA A 115 -3.80 10.31 -29.08
N VAL A 116 -2.64 10.37 -28.39
CA VAL A 116 -1.53 11.25 -28.78
C VAL A 116 -0.90 10.84 -30.12
N LYS A 117 -0.95 9.55 -30.46
CA LYS A 117 -0.44 9.02 -31.73
C LYS A 117 -1.47 9.09 -32.85
N ASP A 118 -2.73 9.35 -32.54
CA ASP A 118 -3.80 9.46 -33.52
C ASP A 118 -3.54 10.66 -34.45
N PRO A 119 -3.36 10.45 -35.77
CA PRO A 119 -3.16 11.53 -36.73
C PRO A 119 -4.31 12.54 -36.74
N PHE A 120 -5.52 12.13 -36.37
CA PHE A 120 -6.70 13.00 -36.32
C PHE A 120 -6.62 14.00 -35.16
N CYS A 121 -5.97 13.64 -34.06
CA CYS A 121 -5.74 14.53 -32.92
C CYS A 121 -4.45 15.36 -33.06
N ASN A 122 -3.52 14.92 -33.90
CA ASN A 122 -2.22 15.56 -34.10
C ASN A 122 -2.27 16.47 -35.35
N SER A 123 -2.71 17.73 -35.17
CA SER A 123 -2.91 18.74 -36.23
C SER A 123 -1.75 18.82 -37.23
N ASP A 124 -0.51 18.69 -36.76
CA ASP A 124 0.67 18.83 -37.61
C ASP A 124 0.91 17.59 -38.48
N ALA A 125 0.53 16.39 -38.01
CA ALA A 125 0.55 15.19 -38.84
C ALA A 125 -0.51 15.29 -39.96
N MET A 126 -1.70 15.80 -39.63
CA MET A 126 -2.76 16.01 -40.62
C MET A 126 -2.37 17.05 -41.68
N LYS A 127 -1.76 18.17 -41.26
CA LYS A 127 -1.21 19.20 -42.17
C LYS A 127 -0.10 18.65 -43.06
N THR A 128 0.80 17.86 -42.49
CA THR A 128 1.91 17.23 -43.23
C THR A 128 1.36 16.23 -44.26
N GLN A 129 0.41 15.38 -43.88
CA GLN A 129 -0.24 14.44 -44.81
C GLN A 129 -0.97 15.16 -45.95
N THR A 130 -1.65 16.27 -45.63
CA THR A 130 -2.34 17.10 -46.63
C THR A 130 -1.36 17.77 -47.60
N LEU A 131 -0.24 18.29 -47.08
CA LEU A 131 0.84 18.86 -47.90
C LEU A 131 1.48 17.81 -48.82
N ILE A 132 1.77 16.61 -48.30
CA ILE A 132 2.32 15.50 -49.10
C ILE A 132 1.34 15.15 -50.25
N LEU A 133 0.05 14.99 -49.95
CA LEU A 133 -0.97 14.73 -50.97
C LEU A 133 -1.06 15.84 -52.02
N MET A 134 -0.95 17.11 -51.61
CA MET A 134 -0.95 18.23 -52.57
C MET A 134 0.29 18.24 -53.46
N VAL A 135 1.46 17.89 -52.93
CA VAL A 135 2.71 17.76 -53.71
C VAL A 135 2.60 16.59 -54.70
N ASP A 136 2.16 15.42 -54.25
CA ASP A 136 1.98 14.24 -55.11
C ASP A 136 0.99 14.51 -56.25
N MET A 137 -0.11 15.22 -55.97
CA MET A 137 -1.09 15.63 -57.00
C MET A 137 -0.52 16.65 -57.99
N ALA A 138 0.36 17.56 -57.54
CA ALA A 138 1.01 18.53 -58.41
C ALA A 138 2.05 17.86 -59.32
N GLU A 139 2.83 16.90 -58.80
CA GLU A 139 3.76 16.09 -59.58
C GLU A 139 3.05 15.19 -60.59
N ALA A 140 1.91 14.60 -60.22
CA ALA A 140 1.10 13.80 -61.14
C ALA A 140 0.52 14.66 -62.30
N ARG A 141 0.21 15.94 -62.06
CA ARG A 141 -0.23 16.88 -63.11
C ARG A 141 0.90 17.24 -64.07
N SER A 142 2.09 17.57 -63.56
CA SER A 142 3.24 17.94 -64.40
C SER A 142 3.74 16.78 -65.27
N GLN A 143 3.60 15.53 -64.80
CA GLN A 143 3.94 14.34 -65.59
C GLN A 143 2.94 14.03 -66.72
N ASN A 144 1.69 14.47 -66.60
CA ASN A 144 0.70 14.32 -67.66
C ASN A 144 0.83 15.42 -68.72
N GLU A 145 1.15 16.66 -68.34
CA GLU A 145 1.38 17.75 -69.30
C GLU A 145 2.59 17.52 -70.21
N ASN A 146 3.63 16.83 -69.72
CA ASN A 146 4.82 16.47 -70.51
C ASN A 146 4.64 15.22 -71.40
N LYS A 147 3.47 14.58 -71.41
CA LYS A 147 3.18 13.41 -72.27
C LYS A 147 2.35 13.76 -73.51
N ASP A 148 1.83 14.98 -73.58
CA ASP A 148 1.00 15.47 -74.69
C ASP A 148 1.79 16.35 -75.70
N GLU A 149 3.12 16.44 -75.57
CA GLU A 149 4.07 16.96 -76.58
C GLU A 149 4.85 15.82 -77.26
#